data_AF-G8S006-F1
#
_entry.id   AF-G8S006-F1
#
_cell.length_a   1.000
_cell.length_b   1.000
_cell.length_c   1.000
_cell.angle_alpha   90.00
_cell.angle_beta   90.00
_cell.angle_gamma   90.00
#
_symmetry.space_group_name_H-M   'P 1'
#
loop_
_entity.id
_entity.type
_entity.pdbx_description
1 polymer ?
#
loop_
_entity_poly.entity_id
_entity_poly.type
_entity_poly.pdbx_seq_one_letter_code
_entity_poly.pdbx_strand_id
1 'polypeptide(L)'
;MTDTVGLAASLYRRGTPYVRIPTTLVGMIDAAIGAKTGINVGEHKNRLGTYYPATNTLVDPQFLRTLPARHVRNGMAEIIKMAIVKEPVLFKLLESDPEGLIAAQLVSDDGQEIMNRAITSMLEELEPNLWENELRRLVDFGHTFSPRLEMCAKPPLLHGEAVAIDMALCCALAYGRGLISATDVKRILNLLHRYSLPITHPTCDVDLLQEGLEESTRHRNGNQYCPLPVGIGAAEFVEGVTNAELARAGELLAMFAQAEEAQV
;
A
#
# COMPACT_ATOMS: atom_id res chain seq x y z
N MET A 1 11.72 1.67 11.47
CA MET A 1 12.83 2.40 12.14
C MET A 1 12.59 3.90 12.09
N THR A 2 12.41 4.48 10.90
CA THR A 2 12.17 5.92 10.70
C THR A 2 10.96 6.45 11.45
N ASP A 3 9.86 5.70 11.52
CA ASP A 3 8.66 6.09 12.27
C ASP A 3 8.94 6.23 13.77
N THR A 4 9.59 5.23 14.36
CA THR A 4 9.90 5.20 15.80
C THR A 4 10.88 6.30 16.20
N VAL A 5 11.94 6.48 15.40
CA VAL A 5 12.92 7.55 15.63
C VAL A 5 12.29 8.93 15.39
N GLY A 6 11.44 9.06 14.37
CA GLY A 6 10.71 10.29 14.09
C GLY A 6 9.75 10.68 15.22
N LEU A 7 9.03 9.70 15.79
CA LEU A 7 8.18 9.94 16.97
C LEU A 7 9.03 10.31 18.20
N ALA A 8 10.16 9.64 18.42
CA ALA A 8 11.07 10.02 19.50
C ALA A 8 11.59 11.45 19.33
N ALA A 9 11.94 11.85 18.10
CA ALA A 9 12.41 13.19 17.77
C ALA A 9 11.33 14.25 17.94
N SER A 10 10.07 13.96 17.60
CA SER A 10 8.95 14.89 17.79
C SER A 10 8.62 15.12 19.27
N LEU A 11 8.77 14.09 20.10
CA LEU A 11 8.52 14.17 21.54
C LEU A 11 9.71 14.76 22.31
N TYR A 12 10.94 14.47 21.89
CA TYR A 12 12.14 14.90 22.60
C TYR A 12 12.24 16.43 22.58
N ARG A 13 12.15 17.02 23.78
CA ARG A 13 12.05 18.48 24.00
C ARG A 13 10.95 19.15 23.18
N ARG A 14 9.87 18.41 22.88
CA ARG A 14 8.72 18.84 22.06
C ARG A 14 9.07 19.16 20.60
N GLY A 15 10.17 18.64 20.10
CA GLY A 15 10.59 18.77 18.71
C GLY A 15 12.10 18.92 18.60
N THR A 16 12.75 17.91 18.02
CA THR A 16 14.18 17.92 17.70
C THR A 16 14.37 17.58 16.22
N PRO A 17 15.04 18.45 15.43
CA PRO A 17 15.32 18.16 14.03
C PRO A 17 16.08 16.84 13.83
N TYR A 18 15.77 16.15 12.74
CA TYR A 18 16.40 14.89 12.37
C TYR A 18 16.40 14.70 10.85
N VAL A 19 17.25 13.79 10.38
CA VAL A 19 17.38 13.39 8.98
C VAL A 19 17.01 11.92 8.85
N ARG A 20 16.31 11.55 7.78
CA ARG A 20 16.02 10.15 7.45
C ARG A 20 16.94 9.67 6.34
N ILE A 21 17.50 8.46 6.51
CA ILE A 21 18.23 7.74 5.47
C ILE A 21 17.54 6.38 5.32
N PRO A 22 16.48 6.28 4.51
CA PRO A 22 15.79 5.02 4.30
C PRO A 22 16.66 4.02 3.55
N THR A 23 16.79 2.81 4.08
CA THR A 23 17.59 1.71 3.50
C THR A 23 16.73 0.57 2.94
N THR A 24 15.41 0.75 2.91
CA THR A 24 14.45 -0.21 2.37
C THR A 24 13.57 0.50 1.34
N LEU A 25 13.05 -0.24 0.36
CA LEU A 25 12.23 0.35 -0.70
C LEU A 25 10.99 1.08 -0.13
N VAL A 26 10.25 0.46 0.81
CA VAL A 26 9.13 1.11 1.52
C VAL A 26 9.54 2.44 2.16
N GLY A 27 10.71 2.46 2.80
CA GLY A 27 11.23 3.70 3.38
C GLY A 27 11.48 4.77 2.32
N MET A 28 12.07 4.41 1.18
CA MET A 28 12.48 5.36 0.14
C MET A 28 11.30 6.02 -0.58
N ILE A 29 10.20 5.30 -0.77
CA ILE A 29 9.07 5.74 -1.61
C ILE A 29 7.80 6.10 -0.82
N ASP A 30 7.73 5.77 0.47
CA ASP A 30 6.55 6.05 1.31
C ASP A 30 6.95 6.50 2.74
N ALA A 31 7.36 5.54 3.58
CA ALA A 31 7.44 5.75 5.04
C ALA A 31 8.41 6.85 5.48
N ALA A 32 9.46 7.14 4.69
CA ALA A 32 10.42 8.19 5.04
C ALA A 32 10.20 9.53 4.31
N ILE A 33 9.26 9.63 3.38
CA ILE A 33 9.02 10.86 2.59
C ILE A 33 7.82 11.67 3.07
N GLY A 34 6.91 11.07 3.85
CA GLY A 34 5.79 11.76 4.48
C GLY A 34 6.10 12.40 5.85
N ALA A 35 5.11 13.09 6.43
CA ALA A 35 5.21 13.66 7.77
C ALA A 35 4.86 12.67 8.90
N LYS A 36 4.15 11.57 8.61
CA LYS A 36 3.67 10.65 9.64
C LYS A 36 4.84 9.97 10.35
N THR A 37 4.66 9.77 11.65
CA THR A 37 5.52 9.00 12.55
C THR A 37 4.61 8.26 13.52
N GLY A 38 5.00 7.10 14.01
CA GLY A 38 4.15 6.36 14.93
C GLY A 38 4.70 5.04 15.42
N ILE A 39 3.93 4.44 16.32
CA ILE A 39 4.14 3.11 16.87
C ILE A 39 2.80 2.38 17.01
N ASN A 40 2.87 1.05 17.00
CA ASN A 40 1.72 0.21 17.32
C ASN A 40 1.44 0.25 18.83
N VAL A 41 0.17 0.10 19.21
CA VAL A 41 -0.25 -0.03 20.62
C VAL A 41 -1.24 -1.17 20.75
N GLY A 42 -0.88 -2.21 21.50
CA GLY A 42 -1.66 -3.44 21.56
C GLY A 42 -1.79 -4.06 20.17
N GLU A 43 -3.02 -4.37 19.77
CA GLU A 43 -3.35 -4.94 18.46
C GLU A 43 -3.59 -3.88 17.37
N HIS A 44 -3.34 -2.60 17.66
CA HIS A 44 -3.65 -1.50 16.74
C HIS A 44 -2.40 -0.95 16.06
N LYS A 45 -2.42 -0.98 14.72
CA LYS A 45 -1.36 -0.45 13.86
C LYS A 45 -1.26 1.07 13.98
N ASN A 46 -0.05 1.60 14.15
CA ASN A 46 0.28 3.03 14.13
C ASN A 46 -0.65 3.92 15.00
N ARG A 47 -1.15 3.39 16.11
CA ARG A 47 -2.21 4.03 16.91
C ARG A 47 -1.76 5.30 17.63
N LEU A 48 -0.48 5.39 18.00
CA LEU A 48 0.10 6.60 18.58
C LEU A 48 1.17 7.14 17.65
N GLY A 49 1.11 8.45 17.37
CA GLY A 49 1.98 9.08 16.38
C GLY A 49 1.90 10.59 16.38
N THR A 50 2.70 11.19 15.51
CA THR A 50 2.73 12.64 15.24
C THR A 50 2.97 12.92 13.76
N TYR A 51 2.53 14.08 13.29
CA TYR A 51 2.98 14.65 12.00
C TYR A 51 4.25 15.46 12.26
N TYR A 52 5.42 14.87 11.99
CA TYR A 52 6.72 15.48 12.24
C TYR A 52 7.72 15.10 11.12
N PRO A 53 7.72 15.83 10.00
CA PRO A 53 8.61 15.54 8.88
C PRO A 53 10.08 15.75 9.29
N ALA A 54 10.97 14.95 8.70
CA ALA A 54 12.40 15.18 8.81
C ALA A 54 12.79 16.46 8.05
N THR A 55 13.90 17.10 8.44
CA THR A 55 14.40 18.27 7.68
C THR A 55 14.87 17.86 6.29
N ASN A 56 15.40 16.63 6.18
CA ASN A 56 15.85 16.04 4.94
C ASN A 56 15.61 14.52 4.97
N THR A 57 15.28 13.97 3.81
CA THR A 57 15.33 12.53 3.54
C THR A 57 16.34 12.30 2.42
N LEU A 58 17.37 11.50 2.71
CA LEU A 58 18.45 11.18 1.77
C LEU A 58 18.23 9.78 1.22
N VAL A 59 17.76 9.70 -0.02
CA VAL A 59 17.47 8.44 -0.72
C VAL A 59 18.68 8.03 -1.54
N ASP A 60 19.27 6.88 -1.21
CA ASP A 60 20.31 6.23 -2.02
C ASP A 60 19.86 4.82 -2.42
N PRO A 61 19.46 4.61 -3.68
CA PRO A 61 19.05 3.29 -4.18
C PRO A 61 20.12 2.20 -4.02
N GLN A 62 21.39 2.53 -3.86
CA GLN A 62 22.44 1.53 -3.67
C GLN A 62 22.23 0.67 -2.42
N PHE A 63 21.51 1.17 -1.39
CA PHE A 63 21.14 0.35 -0.24
C PHE A 63 20.28 -0.87 -0.61
N LEU A 64 19.50 -0.79 -1.69
CA LEU A 64 18.64 -1.88 -2.15
C LEU A 64 19.43 -3.11 -2.59
N ARG A 65 20.71 -2.96 -3.00
CA ARG A 65 21.59 -4.08 -3.41
C ARG A 65 21.77 -5.15 -2.35
N THR A 66 21.57 -4.80 -1.08
CA THR A 66 21.72 -5.71 0.07
C THR A 66 20.39 -6.10 0.68
N LEU A 67 19.29 -5.55 0.17
CA LEU A 67 17.95 -5.82 0.68
C LEU A 67 17.48 -7.20 0.19
N PRO A 68 16.97 -8.08 1.06
CA PRO A 68 16.43 -9.36 0.61
C PRO A 68 15.28 -9.16 -0.38
N ALA A 69 15.17 -10.04 -1.38
CA ALA A 69 14.19 -9.90 -2.47
C ALA A 69 12.73 -9.76 -1.96
N ARG A 70 12.35 -10.49 -0.89
CA ARG A 70 11.03 -10.34 -0.24
C ARG A 70 10.76 -8.90 0.20
N HIS A 71 11.77 -8.19 0.70
CA HIS A 71 11.64 -6.80 1.14
C HIS A 71 11.66 -5.78 -0.01
N VAL A 72 12.26 -6.13 -1.15
CA VAL A 72 12.09 -5.36 -2.40
C VAL A 72 10.64 -5.48 -2.87
N ARG A 73 10.12 -6.71 -3.00
CA ARG A 73 8.71 -6.97 -3.38
C ARG A 73 7.72 -6.29 -2.45
N ASN A 74 7.97 -6.35 -1.14
CA ASN A 74 7.21 -5.61 -0.14
C ASN A 74 7.12 -4.10 -0.43
N GLY A 75 8.19 -3.46 -0.90
CA GLY A 75 8.13 -2.05 -1.31
C GLY A 75 7.44 -1.83 -2.64
N MET A 76 7.48 -2.80 -3.56
CA MET A 76 6.77 -2.71 -4.84
C MET A 76 5.25 -2.59 -4.67
N ALA A 77 4.69 -3.15 -3.59
CA ALA A 77 3.26 -3.02 -3.31
C ALA A 77 2.82 -1.55 -3.22
N GLU A 78 3.60 -0.69 -2.56
CA GLU A 78 3.29 0.74 -2.44
C GLU A 78 3.48 1.52 -3.75
N ILE A 79 4.41 1.09 -4.60
CA ILE A 79 4.57 1.64 -5.95
C ILE A 79 3.35 1.27 -6.81
N ILE A 80 2.94 0.01 -6.76
CA ILE A 80 1.75 -0.51 -7.46
C ILE A 80 0.48 0.19 -6.97
N LYS A 81 0.35 0.46 -5.66
CA LYS A 81 -0.76 1.24 -5.07
C LYS A 81 -0.95 2.55 -5.82
N MET A 82 0.10 3.37 -5.89
CA MET A 82 0.03 4.67 -6.56
C MET A 82 -0.21 4.54 -8.06
N ALA A 83 0.35 3.52 -8.69
CA ALA A 83 0.13 3.23 -10.11
C ALA A 83 -1.35 2.94 -10.43
N ILE A 84 -2.02 2.17 -9.57
CA ILE A 84 -3.42 1.77 -9.77
C ILE A 84 -4.38 2.96 -9.64
N VAL A 85 -4.16 3.87 -8.68
CA VAL A 85 -5.16 4.92 -8.37
C VAL A 85 -4.81 6.31 -8.87
N LYS A 86 -3.58 6.54 -9.36
CA LYS A 86 -3.11 7.88 -9.72
C LYS A 86 -2.19 7.93 -10.94
N GLU A 87 -1.33 6.94 -11.14
CA GLU A 87 -0.24 7.02 -12.13
C GLU A 87 -0.30 5.85 -13.16
N PRO A 88 -1.05 6.01 -14.27
CA PRO A 88 -1.21 4.95 -15.27
C PRO A 88 0.03 4.72 -16.16
N VAL A 89 0.96 5.67 -16.24
CA VAL A 89 2.25 5.50 -16.95
C VAL A 89 3.18 4.62 -16.12
N LEU A 90 3.25 4.86 -14.80
CA LEU A 90 3.92 4.02 -13.82
C LEU A 90 3.37 2.60 -13.87
N PHE A 91 2.05 2.41 -13.98
CA PHE A 91 1.46 1.08 -14.14
C PHE A 91 2.00 0.36 -15.38
N LYS A 92 2.09 1.04 -16.52
CA LYS A 92 2.66 0.48 -17.77
C LYS A 92 4.14 0.14 -17.64
N LEU A 93 4.92 0.97 -16.95
CA LEU A 93 6.34 0.70 -16.67
C LEU A 93 6.50 -0.53 -15.76
N LEU A 94 5.60 -0.72 -14.80
CA LEU A 94 5.62 -1.90 -13.94
C LEU A 94 5.24 -3.18 -14.69
N GLU A 95 4.37 -3.10 -15.70
CA GLU A 95 3.96 -4.25 -16.51
C GLU A 95 5.03 -4.72 -17.52
N SER A 96 5.94 -3.84 -17.94
CA SER A 96 6.85 -4.13 -19.06
C SER A 96 7.90 -5.19 -18.74
N ASP A 97 8.57 -5.09 -17.59
CA ASP A 97 9.59 -6.07 -17.17
C ASP A 97 9.70 -6.24 -15.63
N PRO A 98 8.67 -6.81 -14.97
CA PRO A 98 8.72 -7.15 -13.54
C PRO A 98 9.93 -7.96 -13.11
N GLU A 99 10.29 -8.98 -13.89
CA GLU A 99 11.35 -9.92 -13.55
C GLU A 99 12.73 -9.24 -13.60
N GLY A 100 12.98 -8.41 -14.62
CA GLY A 100 14.19 -7.61 -14.71
C GLY A 100 14.29 -6.57 -13.60
N LEU A 101 13.18 -5.90 -13.26
CA LEU A 101 13.14 -4.92 -12.16
C LEU A 101 13.48 -5.57 -10.81
N ILE A 102 12.89 -6.73 -10.50
CA ILE A 102 13.20 -7.48 -9.27
C ILE A 102 14.64 -7.98 -9.27
N ALA A 103 15.12 -8.53 -10.39
CA ALA A 103 16.48 -9.05 -10.50
C ALA A 103 17.52 -7.94 -10.31
N ALA A 104 17.26 -6.74 -10.83
CA ALA A 104 18.08 -5.55 -10.63
C ALA A 104 17.89 -4.90 -9.25
N GLN A 105 16.92 -5.36 -8.46
CA GLN A 105 16.51 -4.75 -7.18
C GLN A 105 16.23 -3.24 -7.29
N LEU A 106 15.65 -2.83 -8.43
CA LEU A 106 15.39 -1.42 -8.80
C LEU A 106 16.66 -0.55 -8.94
N VAL A 107 17.85 -1.16 -8.94
CA VAL A 107 19.14 -0.47 -9.12
C VAL A 107 19.53 -0.47 -10.60
N SER A 108 18.67 0.12 -11.42
CA SER A 108 18.84 0.36 -12.87
C SER A 108 18.28 1.75 -13.23
N ASP A 109 18.46 2.20 -14.47
CA ASP A 109 17.87 3.46 -14.94
C ASP A 109 16.33 3.40 -14.94
N ASP A 110 15.77 2.26 -15.38
CA ASP A 110 14.32 2.03 -15.33
C ASP A 110 13.79 1.99 -13.88
N GLY A 111 14.54 1.35 -12.98
CA GLY A 111 14.19 1.31 -11.56
C GLY A 111 14.22 2.69 -10.91
N GLN A 112 15.19 3.53 -11.28
CA GLN A 112 15.25 4.93 -10.83
C GLN A 112 14.06 5.74 -11.33
N GLU A 113 13.68 5.60 -12.60
CA GLU A 113 12.50 6.28 -13.14
C GLU A 113 11.21 5.87 -12.40
N ILE A 114 11.04 4.56 -12.15
CA ILE A 114 9.90 4.03 -11.38
C ILE A 114 9.86 4.60 -9.97
N MET A 115 11.00 4.62 -9.26
CA MET A 115 11.09 5.20 -7.91
C MET A 115 10.78 6.69 -7.92
N ASN A 116 11.33 7.45 -8.87
CA ASN A 116 11.08 8.88 -8.98
C ASN A 116 9.60 9.19 -9.22
N ARG A 117 8.93 8.45 -10.11
CA ARG A 117 7.48 8.57 -10.32
C ARG A 117 6.68 8.22 -9.08
N ALA A 118 7.03 7.14 -8.39
CA ALA A 118 6.35 6.74 -7.15
C ALA A 118 6.47 7.82 -6.06
N ILE A 119 7.69 8.33 -5.83
CA ILE A 119 7.96 9.41 -4.86
C ILE A 119 7.18 10.66 -5.25
N THR A 120 7.24 11.07 -6.52
CA THR A 120 6.55 12.28 -7.01
C THR A 120 5.05 12.16 -6.81
N SER A 121 4.46 11.03 -7.24
CA SER A 121 3.03 10.74 -7.10
C SER A 121 2.58 10.73 -5.65
N MET A 122 3.39 10.17 -4.74
CA MET A 122 3.11 10.20 -3.30
C MET A 122 3.16 11.63 -2.74
N LEU A 123 4.20 12.40 -3.07
CA LEU A 123 4.38 13.76 -2.57
C LEU A 123 3.27 14.71 -3.05
N GLU A 124 2.80 14.56 -4.29
CA GLU A 124 1.64 15.32 -4.81
C GLU A 124 0.36 15.11 -4.00
N GLU A 125 0.18 13.94 -3.39
CA GLU A 125 -0.96 13.65 -2.50
C GLU A 125 -0.72 14.12 -1.07
N LEU A 126 0.53 14.07 -0.59
CA LEU A 126 0.87 14.40 0.80
C LEU A 126 1.07 15.91 1.02
N GLU A 127 1.71 16.62 0.10
CA GLU A 127 2.04 18.05 0.23
C GLU A 127 0.79 18.92 0.52
N PRO A 128 -0.31 18.86 -0.25
CA PRO A 128 -1.46 19.72 -0.01
C PRO A 128 -2.28 19.33 1.24
N ASN A 129 -2.03 18.15 1.82
CA ASN A 129 -2.83 17.58 2.90
C ASN A 129 -1.96 16.93 4.00
N LEU A 130 -0.87 17.60 4.37
CA LEU A 130 0.19 17.03 5.22
C LEU A 130 -0.27 16.57 6.62
N TRP A 131 -1.32 17.19 7.15
CA TRP A 131 -1.93 16.88 8.45
C TRP A 131 -3.25 16.12 8.35
N GLU A 132 -3.61 15.67 7.13
CA GLU A 132 -4.84 14.91 6.87
C GLU A 132 -6.13 15.63 7.29
N ASN A 133 -6.20 16.93 6.98
CA ASN A 133 -7.43 17.69 7.21
C ASN A 133 -8.56 17.26 6.24
N GLU A 134 -8.19 16.81 5.04
CA GLU A 134 -9.10 16.07 4.14
C GLU A 134 -8.88 14.57 4.33
N LEU A 135 -9.97 13.82 4.54
CA LEU A 135 -9.92 12.39 4.85
C LEU A 135 -10.22 11.50 3.63
N ARG A 136 -10.61 12.08 2.50
CA ARG A 136 -10.61 11.41 1.19
C ARG A 136 -9.20 11.43 0.62
N ARG A 137 -8.45 10.36 0.87
CA ARG A 137 -7.02 10.28 0.53
C ARG A 137 -6.76 9.12 -0.43
N LEU A 138 -6.26 9.39 -1.65
CA LEU A 138 -5.96 8.33 -2.62
C LEU A 138 -4.91 7.35 -2.07
N VAL A 139 -3.96 7.87 -1.28
CA VAL A 139 -2.90 7.08 -0.64
C VAL A 139 -3.41 6.07 0.39
N ASP A 140 -4.69 6.14 0.79
CA ASP A 140 -5.36 5.15 1.64
C ASP A 140 -5.84 3.91 0.85
N PHE A 141 -5.68 3.89 -0.47
CA PHE A 141 -5.90 2.69 -1.26
C PHE A 141 -5.01 1.55 -0.76
N GLY A 142 -5.57 0.35 -0.59
CA GLY A 142 -4.86 -0.78 0.02
C GLY A 142 -4.63 -0.63 1.54
N HIS A 143 -5.27 0.35 2.20
CA HIS A 143 -5.14 0.62 3.65
C HIS A 143 -6.50 0.68 4.38
N THR A 144 -7.54 0.04 3.85
CA THR A 144 -8.86 -0.05 4.50
C THR A 144 -8.95 -1.28 5.41
N PHE A 145 -8.38 -2.40 4.99
CA PHE A 145 -8.39 -3.70 5.65
C PHE A 145 -7.00 -4.14 6.09
N SER A 146 -5.95 -3.74 5.34
CA SER A 146 -4.57 -4.15 5.58
C SER A 146 -4.05 -3.86 6.99
N PRO A 147 -4.42 -2.77 7.70
CA PRO A 147 -3.90 -2.54 9.05
C PRO A 147 -4.34 -3.63 10.04
N ARG A 148 -5.59 -4.11 9.95
CA ARG A 148 -6.09 -5.19 10.81
C ARG A 148 -5.50 -6.53 10.39
N LEU A 149 -5.42 -6.79 9.08
CA LEU A 149 -4.83 -8.01 8.54
C LEU A 149 -3.35 -8.14 8.93
N GLU A 150 -2.55 -7.09 8.77
CA GLU A 150 -1.12 -7.06 9.10
C GLU A 150 -0.88 -7.43 10.57
N MET A 151 -1.72 -6.94 11.49
CA MET A 151 -1.59 -7.18 12.92
C MET A 151 -1.99 -8.60 13.34
N CYS A 152 -2.86 -9.28 12.58
CA CYS A 152 -3.47 -10.56 12.97
C CYS A 152 -3.00 -11.76 12.15
N ALA A 153 -2.36 -11.52 11.00
CA ALA A 153 -2.04 -12.55 10.02
C ALA A 153 -1.20 -13.70 10.61
N LYS A 154 -1.66 -14.93 10.34
CA LYS A 154 -0.94 -16.18 10.59
C LYS A 154 -0.95 -17.04 9.33
N PRO A 155 0.20 -17.27 8.66
CA PRO A 155 1.54 -16.77 9.00
C PRO A 155 1.67 -15.23 8.90
N PRO A 156 2.68 -14.61 9.53
CA PRO A 156 2.86 -13.16 9.50
C PRO A 156 3.13 -12.62 8.09
N LEU A 157 2.49 -11.51 7.77
CA LEU A 157 2.70 -10.73 6.55
C LEU A 157 3.65 -9.57 6.81
N LEU A 158 4.42 -9.19 5.79
CA LEU A 158 5.01 -7.86 5.71
C LEU A 158 3.93 -6.83 5.35
N HIS A 159 4.19 -5.56 5.64
CA HIS A 159 3.28 -4.46 5.38
C HIS A 159 2.72 -4.45 3.94
N GLY A 160 3.59 -4.41 2.94
CA GLY A 160 3.21 -4.40 1.53
C GLY A 160 2.53 -5.67 1.06
N GLU A 161 2.74 -6.81 1.74
CA GLU A 161 1.99 -8.03 1.46
C GLU A 161 0.53 -7.90 1.93
N ALA A 162 0.29 -7.29 3.10
CA ALA A 162 -1.07 -6.99 3.57
C ALA A 162 -1.74 -5.92 2.68
N VAL A 163 -1.00 -4.89 2.26
CA VAL A 163 -1.48 -3.87 1.32
C VAL A 163 -1.83 -4.48 -0.03
N ALA A 164 -1.04 -5.44 -0.55
CA ALA A 164 -1.35 -6.13 -1.81
C ALA A 164 -2.68 -6.90 -1.76
N ILE A 165 -2.97 -7.59 -0.64
CA ILE A 165 -4.23 -8.29 -0.44
C ILE A 165 -5.41 -7.30 -0.40
N ASP A 166 -5.25 -6.18 0.30
CA ASP A 166 -6.26 -5.12 0.36
C ASP A 166 -6.49 -4.47 -1.01
N MET A 167 -5.43 -4.18 -1.78
CA MET A 167 -5.56 -3.70 -3.17
C MET A 167 -6.35 -4.68 -4.04
N ALA A 168 -6.06 -5.99 -3.93
CA ALA A 168 -6.78 -7.02 -4.66
C ALA A 168 -8.27 -7.06 -4.27
N LEU A 169 -8.58 -6.96 -2.97
CA LEU A 169 -9.96 -6.86 -2.47
C LEU A 169 -10.67 -5.62 -2.98
N CYS A 170 -10.03 -4.45 -2.93
CA CYS A 170 -10.58 -3.21 -3.46
C CYS A 170 -10.83 -3.30 -4.98
N CYS A 171 -9.97 -3.97 -5.74
CA CYS A 171 -10.21 -4.22 -7.18
C CYS A 171 -11.42 -5.14 -7.41
N ALA A 172 -11.56 -6.20 -6.61
CA ALA A 172 -12.70 -7.10 -6.68
C ALA A 172 -14.02 -6.42 -6.28
N LEU A 173 -14.01 -5.56 -5.26
CA LEU A 173 -15.13 -4.71 -4.87
C LEU A 173 -15.50 -3.73 -5.99
N ALA A 174 -14.52 -3.04 -6.55
CA ALA A 174 -14.71 -2.12 -7.67
C ALA A 174 -15.34 -2.82 -8.87
N TYR A 175 -14.89 -4.05 -9.17
CA TYR A 175 -15.46 -4.88 -10.23
C TYR A 175 -16.92 -5.24 -9.97
N GLY A 176 -17.23 -5.68 -8.74
CA GLY A 176 -18.60 -5.99 -8.33
C GLY A 176 -19.55 -4.77 -8.40
N ARG A 177 -19.00 -3.56 -8.32
CA ARG A 177 -19.72 -2.29 -8.49
C ARG A 177 -19.70 -1.72 -9.91
N GLY A 178 -19.04 -2.39 -10.86
CA GLY A 178 -18.94 -1.93 -12.25
C GLY A 178 -18.03 -0.72 -12.46
N LEU A 179 -17.16 -0.39 -11.49
CA LEU A 179 -16.23 0.75 -11.56
C LEU A 179 -14.99 0.45 -12.40
N ILE A 180 -14.60 -0.82 -12.47
CA ILE A 180 -13.43 -1.30 -13.22
C ILE A 180 -13.81 -2.49 -14.11
N SER A 181 -13.16 -2.57 -15.27
CA SER A 181 -13.37 -3.66 -16.22
C SER A 181 -12.75 -4.98 -15.72
N ALA A 182 -13.31 -6.13 -16.12
CA ALA A 182 -12.70 -7.43 -15.84
C ALA A 182 -11.27 -7.54 -16.39
N THR A 183 -11.01 -6.88 -17.53
CA THR A 183 -9.68 -6.82 -18.16
C THR A 183 -8.66 -6.13 -17.27
N ASP A 184 -9.02 -4.97 -16.70
CA ASP A 184 -8.10 -4.21 -15.85
C ASP A 184 -7.90 -4.89 -14.49
N VAL A 185 -8.94 -5.51 -13.92
CA VAL A 185 -8.80 -6.37 -12.73
C VAL A 185 -7.78 -7.47 -12.99
N LYS A 186 -7.92 -8.19 -14.11
CA LYS A 186 -6.97 -9.25 -14.47
C LYS A 186 -5.55 -8.72 -14.63
N ARG A 187 -5.37 -7.55 -15.26
CA ARG A 187 -4.04 -6.91 -15.38
C ARG A 187 -3.44 -6.60 -14.01
N ILE A 188 -4.22 -6.02 -13.10
CA ILE A 188 -3.78 -5.69 -11.74
C ILE A 188 -3.40 -6.95 -10.96
N LEU A 189 -4.26 -7.98 -10.95
CA LEU A 189 -3.98 -9.22 -10.22
C LEU A 189 -2.78 -9.98 -10.81
N ASN A 190 -2.64 -10.01 -12.13
CA ASN A 190 -1.45 -10.55 -12.81
C ASN A 190 -0.19 -9.77 -12.43
N LEU A 191 -0.26 -8.45 -12.33
CA LEU A 191 0.87 -7.62 -11.94
C LEU A 191 1.32 -7.97 -10.52
N LEU A 192 0.39 -8.03 -9.55
CA LEU A 192 0.68 -8.43 -8.17
C LEU A 192 1.31 -9.84 -8.14
N HIS A 193 0.77 -10.79 -8.91
CA HIS A 193 1.32 -12.14 -9.01
C HIS A 193 2.75 -12.16 -9.56
N ARG A 194 3.05 -11.42 -10.65
CA ARG A 194 4.40 -11.33 -11.24
C ARG A 194 5.42 -10.70 -10.29
N TYR A 195 4.99 -9.79 -9.42
CA TYR A 195 5.82 -9.27 -8.33
C TYR A 195 5.92 -10.21 -7.11
N SER A 196 5.32 -11.41 -7.20
CA SER A 196 5.19 -12.39 -6.13
C SER A 196 4.59 -11.80 -4.85
N LEU A 197 3.58 -10.93 -5.01
CA LEU A 197 2.79 -10.38 -3.92
C LEU A 197 1.52 -11.23 -3.71
N PRO A 198 1.14 -11.52 -2.46
CA PRO A 198 -0.07 -12.28 -2.19
C PRO A 198 -1.31 -11.44 -2.49
N ILE A 199 -2.36 -12.11 -2.96
CA ILE A 199 -3.69 -11.52 -3.18
C ILE A 199 -4.75 -12.15 -2.26
N THR A 200 -4.41 -13.23 -1.57
CA THR A 200 -5.24 -13.94 -0.60
C THR A 200 -4.39 -14.31 0.62
N HIS A 201 -5.05 -14.53 1.76
CA HIS A 201 -4.39 -15.04 2.96
C HIS A 201 -5.39 -15.80 3.84
N PRO A 202 -5.01 -16.90 4.51
CA PRO A 202 -5.95 -17.69 5.32
C PRO A 202 -6.64 -16.93 6.46
N THR A 203 -5.99 -15.91 7.01
CA THR A 203 -6.58 -15.02 8.05
C THR A 203 -7.52 -13.97 7.46
N CYS A 204 -7.55 -13.80 6.14
CA CYS A 204 -8.34 -12.76 5.48
C CYS A 204 -9.77 -13.26 5.19
N ASP A 205 -10.56 -13.46 6.25
CA ASP A 205 -11.97 -13.82 6.16
C ASP A 205 -12.90 -12.60 6.28
N VAL A 206 -14.19 -12.80 6.06
CA VAL A 206 -15.19 -11.72 6.06
C VAL A 206 -15.29 -11.02 7.41
N ASP A 207 -15.13 -11.76 8.51
CA ASP A 207 -15.20 -11.21 9.86
C ASP A 207 -14.02 -10.25 10.13
N LEU A 208 -12.79 -10.66 9.77
CA LEU A 208 -11.62 -9.79 9.86
C LEU A 208 -11.73 -8.57 8.95
N LEU A 209 -12.28 -8.73 7.75
CA LEU A 209 -12.51 -7.61 6.83
C LEU A 209 -13.55 -6.63 7.37
N GLN A 210 -14.61 -7.11 8.02
CA GLN A 210 -15.58 -6.26 8.68
C GLN A 210 -14.92 -5.47 9.83
N GLU A 211 -14.13 -6.13 10.68
CA GLU A 211 -13.39 -5.46 11.77
C GLU A 211 -12.46 -4.36 11.23
N GLY A 212 -11.72 -4.67 10.15
CA GLY A 212 -10.85 -3.70 9.47
C GLY A 212 -11.61 -2.50 8.93
N LEU A 213 -12.75 -2.73 8.27
CA LEU A 213 -13.61 -1.66 7.76
C LEU A 213 -14.15 -0.77 8.87
N GLU A 214 -14.59 -1.35 9.99
CA GLU A 214 -15.08 -0.60 11.16
C GLU A 214 -13.97 0.23 11.80
N GLU A 215 -12.76 -0.31 11.93
CA GLU A 215 -11.59 0.44 12.42
C GLU A 215 -11.23 1.59 11.49
N SER A 216 -11.16 1.35 10.19
CA SER A 216 -10.90 2.40 9.18
C SER A 216 -11.99 3.45 9.15
N THR A 217 -13.25 3.07 9.31
CA THR A 217 -14.38 4.01 9.38
C THR A 217 -14.24 4.94 10.58
N ARG A 218 -13.87 4.40 11.76
CA ARG A 218 -13.60 5.22 12.95
C ARG A 218 -12.39 6.14 12.73
N HIS A 219 -11.33 5.64 12.10
CA HIS A 219 -10.14 6.42 11.78
C HIS A 219 -10.46 7.58 10.82
N ARG A 220 -11.34 7.36 9.85
CA ARG A 220 -11.81 8.34 8.86
C ARG A 220 -13.05 9.13 9.32
N ASN A 221 -13.13 9.36 10.64
CA ASN A 221 -14.14 10.20 11.30
C ASN A 221 -15.60 9.78 11.01
N GLY A 222 -15.88 8.48 11.06
CA GLY A 222 -17.21 7.90 10.90
C GLY A 222 -17.64 7.63 9.46
N ASN A 223 -16.77 7.88 8.47
CA ASN A 223 -17.03 7.62 7.05
C ASN A 223 -16.12 6.49 6.57
N GLN A 224 -16.56 5.68 5.62
CA GLN A 224 -15.71 4.63 5.07
C GLN A 224 -14.62 5.22 4.18
N TYR A 225 -14.95 6.19 3.32
CA TYR A 225 -14.08 6.76 2.28
C TYR A 225 -13.14 5.72 1.66
N CYS A 226 -13.68 4.55 1.31
CA CYS A 226 -12.87 3.46 0.77
C CYS A 226 -12.48 3.79 -0.68
N PRO A 227 -11.18 3.97 -1.00
CA PRO A 227 -10.78 4.27 -2.37
C PRO A 227 -10.92 3.03 -3.23
N LEU A 228 -11.78 3.06 -4.24
CA LEU A 228 -11.95 1.98 -5.21
C LEU A 228 -11.49 2.45 -6.60
N PRO A 229 -10.70 1.65 -7.34
CA PRO A 229 -10.21 2.05 -8.65
C PRO A 229 -11.36 2.18 -9.67
N VAL A 230 -11.28 3.22 -10.49
CA VAL A 230 -12.16 3.46 -11.65
C VAL A 230 -11.32 3.33 -12.91
N GLY A 231 -11.12 2.10 -13.37
CA GLY A 231 -10.03 1.77 -14.29
C GLY A 231 -8.66 1.87 -13.61
N ILE A 232 -7.59 1.88 -14.41
CA ILE A 232 -6.21 2.07 -13.93
C ILE A 232 -5.82 3.55 -14.05
N GLY A 233 -5.30 4.11 -12.96
CA GLY A 233 -4.83 5.48 -12.84
C GLY A 233 -5.84 6.45 -12.21
N ALA A 234 -6.98 5.96 -11.73
CA ALA A 234 -8.01 6.77 -11.07
C ALA A 234 -8.77 5.97 -10.01
N ALA A 235 -9.37 6.67 -9.04
CA ALA A 235 -10.22 6.05 -8.03
C ALA A 235 -11.35 6.99 -7.58
N GLU A 236 -12.39 6.39 -7.02
CA GLU A 236 -13.49 7.06 -6.32
C GLU A 236 -13.54 6.64 -4.86
N PHE A 237 -14.02 7.52 -3.99
CA PHE A 237 -14.21 7.22 -2.57
C PHE A 237 -15.63 6.75 -2.33
N VAL A 238 -15.78 5.49 -1.90
CA VAL A 238 -17.10 4.88 -1.73
C VAL A 238 -17.46 4.70 -0.26
N GLU A 239 -18.78 4.65 -0.05
CA GLU A 239 -19.43 4.31 1.21
C GLU A 239 -20.24 3.02 1.06
N GLY A 240 -20.78 2.55 2.18
CA GLY A 240 -21.74 1.45 2.22
C GLY A 240 -21.21 0.11 1.74
N VAL A 241 -19.91 -0.17 1.90
CA VAL A 241 -19.34 -1.51 1.69
C VAL A 241 -20.01 -2.49 2.66
N THR A 242 -20.55 -3.59 2.13
CA THR A 242 -21.31 -4.59 2.90
C THR A 242 -20.57 -5.93 3.03
N ASN A 243 -20.87 -6.72 4.06
CA ASN A 243 -20.32 -8.07 4.22
C ASN A 243 -20.61 -8.98 3.01
N ALA A 244 -21.75 -8.79 2.34
CA ALA A 244 -22.08 -9.54 1.14
C ALA A 244 -21.17 -9.18 -0.04
N GLU A 245 -20.74 -7.92 -0.16
CA GLU A 245 -19.74 -7.52 -1.14
C GLU A 245 -18.35 -8.05 -0.77
N LEU A 246 -17.97 -8.01 0.51
CA LEU A 246 -16.70 -8.57 0.99
C LEU A 246 -16.59 -10.07 0.72
N ALA A 247 -17.65 -10.83 0.99
CA ALA A 247 -17.70 -12.27 0.71
C ALA A 247 -17.50 -12.56 -0.79
N ARG A 248 -18.25 -11.87 -1.67
CA ARG A 248 -18.12 -12.03 -3.13
C ARG A 248 -16.73 -11.63 -3.64
N ALA A 249 -16.14 -10.57 -3.07
CA ALA A 249 -14.79 -10.15 -3.41
C ALA A 249 -13.76 -11.24 -3.03
N GLY A 250 -13.88 -11.82 -1.83
CA GLY A 250 -13.04 -12.92 -1.39
C GLY A 250 -13.15 -14.17 -2.28
N GLU A 251 -14.37 -14.55 -2.66
CA GLU A 251 -14.62 -15.67 -3.59
C GLU A 251 -13.94 -15.46 -4.95
N LEU A 252 -14.06 -14.25 -5.52
CA LEU A 252 -13.41 -13.90 -6.79
C LEU A 252 -11.89 -14.03 -6.70
N LEU A 253 -11.28 -13.55 -5.62
CA LEU A 253 -9.83 -13.66 -5.43
C LEU A 253 -9.38 -15.11 -5.22
N ALA A 254 -10.15 -15.93 -4.50
CA ALA A 254 -9.86 -17.35 -4.34
C ALA A 254 -9.90 -18.09 -5.68
N MET A 255 -10.89 -17.81 -6.53
CA MET A 255 -10.98 -18.38 -7.88
C MET A 255 -9.79 -17.96 -8.74
N PHE A 256 -9.38 -16.69 -8.68
CA PHE A 256 -8.20 -16.22 -9.40
C PHE A 256 -6.92 -16.93 -8.93
N ALA A 257 -6.70 -17.00 -7.61
CA ALA A 257 -5.52 -17.64 -7.04
C ALA A 257 -5.40 -19.12 -7.47
N GLN A 258 -6.52 -19.86 -7.46
CA GLN A 258 -6.56 -21.25 -7.94
C GLN A 258 -6.25 -21.38 -9.44
N ALA A 259 -6.72 -20.44 -10.26
CA ALA A 259 -6.49 -20.46 -11.70
C ALA A 259 -5.02 -20.19 -12.07
N GLU A 260 -4.30 -19.40 -11.28
CA GLU A 260 -2.87 -19.15 -11.45
C GLU A 260 -2.02 -20.34 -10.96
N GLU A 261 -2.37 -20.95 -9.83
CA GLU A 261 -1.71 -22.18 -9.35
C GLU A 261 -1.82 -23.33 -10.35
N ALA A 262 -2.90 -23.42 -11.12
CA ALA A 262 -3.10 -24.44 -12.14
C ALA A 262 -2.28 -24.21 -13.44
N GLN A 263 -1.66 -23.03 -13.61
CA GLN A 263 -0.87 -22.67 -14.80
C GLN A 263 0.65 -22.87 -14.60
N VAL A 264 1.09 -23.18 -13.38
CA VAL A 264 2.50 -23.43 -12.99
C VAL A 264 2.77 -24.93 -12.92
#